data_AF-A0A2U3ACL5-F1
#
_entry.id   AF-A0A2U3ACL5-F1
#
_cell.length_a   1.000
_cell.length_b   1.000
_cell.length_c   1.000
_cell.angle_alpha   90.00
_cell.angle_beta   90.00
_cell.angle_gamma   90.00
#
_symmetry.space_group_name_H-M   'P 1'
#
loop_
_entity.id
_entity.type
_entity.pdbx_description
1 polymer ?
#
loop_
_entity_poly.entity_id
_entity_poly.type
_entity_poly.pdbx_seq_one_letter_code
_entity_poly.pdbx_strand_id
1 'polypeptide(L)'
;LLGSMPDLENKSDELLRTIPGSPPDLIHPPIGDAFAARNEFAMQIDYEQEPPMFEVSPTHFAKTWLLHPDAPKVELPEAVAKRIEGYLAKEEEQHV
;
A
#
# COMPACT_ATOMS: atom_id res chain seq x y z
N LEU A 1 2.09 -1.95 3.24
CA LEU A 1 2.23 -1.71 4.69
C LEU A 1 1.54 -2.76 5.55
N LEU A 2 0.28 -3.14 5.26
CA LEU A 2 -0.41 -4.17 6.06
C LEU A 2 0.44 -5.43 6.22
N GLY A 3 0.99 -6.00 5.15
CA GLY A 3 1.88 -7.18 5.22
C GLY A 3 3.18 -7.02 6.03
N SER A 4 3.47 -5.84 6.59
CA SER A 4 4.60 -5.56 7.49
C SER A 4 4.22 -5.64 8.97
N MET A 5 2.93 -5.72 9.31
CA MET A 5 2.44 -5.91 10.67
C MET A 5 2.22 -7.39 10.96
N PRO A 6 2.60 -7.91 12.13
CA PRO A 6 2.22 -9.26 12.54
C PRO A 6 0.74 -9.32 12.95
N ASP A 7 0.16 -10.51 12.86
CA ASP A 7 -1.17 -10.92 13.31
C ASP A 7 -1.04 -12.13 14.27
N LEU A 8 -2.07 -12.41 15.06
CA LEU A 8 -2.14 -13.53 16.01
C LEU A 8 -2.06 -14.90 15.30
N GLU A 9 -2.50 -14.96 14.05
CA GLU A 9 -2.49 -16.18 13.22
C GLU A 9 -1.20 -16.34 12.41
N ASN A 10 -0.33 -15.33 12.37
CA ASN A 10 0.95 -15.45 11.69
C ASN A 10 1.81 -16.50 12.39
N LYS A 11 2.43 -17.39 11.61
CA LYS A 11 3.40 -18.35 12.15
C LYS A 11 4.68 -17.60 12.52
N SER A 12 5.38 -18.08 13.54
CA SER A 12 6.61 -17.46 14.05
C SER A 12 7.75 -17.40 13.03
N ASP A 13 7.69 -18.21 11.98
CA ASP A 13 8.65 -18.28 10.87
C ASP A 13 8.21 -17.49 9.62
N GLU A 14 7.05 -16.84 9.66
CA GLU A 14 6.55 -16.05 8.53
C GLU A 14 7.29 -14.71 8.40
N LEU A 15 7.92 -14.47 7.25
CA LEU A 15 8.64 -13.23 6.98
C LEU A 15 7.68 -12.08 6.71
N LEU A 16 7.75 -11.05 7.56
CA LEU A 16 7.02 -9.80 7.34
C LEU A 16 7.62 -9.02 6.17
N ARG A 17 6.76 -8.42 5.36
CA ARG A 17 7.20 -7.57 4.25
C ARG A 17 7.94 -6.35 4.80
N THR A 18 9.10 -6.04 4.26
CA THR A 18 9.87 -4.85 4.62
C THR A 18 9.85 -3.85 3.47
N ILE A 19 10.00 -2.56 3.79
CA ILE A 19 10.17 -1.52 2.76
C ILE A 19 11.68 -1.44 2.48
N PRO A 20 12.15 -1.80 1.27
CA PRO A 20 13.56 -1.72 0.94
C PRO A 20 14.01 -0.25 0.80
N GLY A 21 15.32 -0.02 0.94
CA GLY A 21 15.94 1.28 0.70
C GLY A 21 16.03 2.20 1.94
N SER A 22 16.38 3.47 1.70
CA SER A 22 16.60 4.48 2.74
C SER A 22 15.60 5.64 2.62
N PRO A 23 15.34 6.38 3.71
CA PRO A 23 14.54 7.61 3.64
C PRO A 23 15.09 8.61 2.59
N PRO A 24 14.23 9.40 1.92
CA PRO A 24 14.69 10.40 0.96
C PRO A 24 15.51 11.49 1.65
N ASP A 25 16.46 12.06 0.91
CA ASP A 25 17.19 13.25 1.36
C ASP A 25 16.21 14.44 1.45
N LEU A 26 16.16 15.10 2.60
CA LEU A 26 15.29 16.25 2.84
C LEU A 26 15.90 17.58 2.35
N ILE A 27 17.22 17.63 2.12
CA ILE A 27 17.91 18.80 1.58
C ILE A 27 17.70 18.88 0.07
N HIS A 28 17.72 17.72 -0.59
CA HIS A 28 17.44 17.57 -2.02
C HIS A 28 16.27 16.61 -2.23
N PRO A 29 15.03 17.07 -2.00
CA PRO A 29 13.87 16.21 -2.10
C PRO A 29 13.73 15.65 -3.52
N PRO A 30 13.21 14.42 -3.65
CA PRO A 30 12.87 13.85 -4.95
C PRO A 30 11.82 14.73 -5.66
N ILE A 31 11.89 14.77 -6.99
CA ILE A 31 11.05 15.65 -7.82
C ILE A 31 9.59 15.17 -7.84
N GLY A 32 9.37 13.85 -7.91
CA GLY A 32 8.05 13.23 -7.87
C GLY A 32 7.62 12.79 -6.46
N ASP A 33 6.87 11.69 -6.39
CA ASP A 33 6.46 11.06 -5.14
C ASP A 33 7.69 10.66 -4.29
N ALA A 34 7.74 11.15 -3.05
CA ALA A 34 8.76 10.82 -2.07
C ALA A 34 8.86 9.33 -1.72
N PHE A 35 7.82 8.56 -2.02
CA PHE A 35 7.77 7.11 -1.84
C PHE A 35 8.15 6.32 -3.09
N ALA A 36 8.27 6.95 -4.27
CA ALA A 36 8.50 6.27 -5.56
C ALA A 36 9.67 5.28 -5.50
N ALA A 37 10.83 5.73 -5.00
CA ALA A 37 12.06 4.93 -4.91
C ALA A 37 11.95 3.68 -4.02
N ARG A 38 10.91 3.58 -3.17
CA ARG A 38 10.69 2.47 -2.22
C ARG A 38 9.33 1.79 -2.42
N ASN A 39 8.58 2.20 -3.43
CA ASN A 39 7.28 1.66 -3.77
C ASN A 39 7.43 0.65 -4.91
N GLU A 40 7.13 -0.62 -4.64
CA GLU A 40 7.17 -1.71 -5.64
C GLU A 40 6.13 -1.51 -6.76
N PHE A 41 5.14 -0.64 -6.55
CA PHE A 41 4.10 -0.30 -7.52
C PHE A 41 4.32 1.09 -8.14
N ALA A 42 5.51 1.69 -7.97
CA ALA A 42 5.81 2.98 -8.57
C ALA A 42 5.77 2.91 -10.10
N MET A 43 5.08 3.86 -10.70
CA MET A 43 5.05 4.11 -12.14
C MET A 43 6.09 5.16 -12.52
N GLN A 44 6.38 5.31 -13.81
CA GLN A 44 7.33 6.32 -14.29
C GLN A 44 6.93 7.73 -13.87
N ILE A 45 5.62 8.03 -13.92
CA ILE A 45 5.09 9.33 -13.50
C ILE A 45 5.33 9.62 -12.01
N ASP A 46 5.41 8.61 -11.14
CA ASP A 46 5.73 8.80 -9.72
C ASP A 46 7.14 9.37 -9.52
N TYR A 47 8.08 9.17 -10.45
CA TYR A 47 9.42 9.75 -10.37
C TYR A 47 9.51 11.17 -10.95
N GLU A 48 8.55 11.54 -11.79
CA GLU A 48 8.54 12.80 -12.55
C GLU A 48 7.66 13.86 -11.89
N GLN A 49 6.52 13.47 -11.31
CA GLN A 49 5.49 14.38 -10.81
C GLN A 49 4.83 13.86 -9.54
N GLU A 50 4.56 14.78 -8.61
CA GLU A 50 3.81 14.47 -7.39
C GLU A 50 2.32 14.22 -7.71
N PRO A 51 1.72 13.13 -7.20
CA PRO A 51 0.31 12.85 -7.44
C PRO A 51 -0.60 13.89 -6.77
N PRO A 52 -1.74 14.26 -7.42
CA PRO A 52 -2.74 15.09 -6.78
C PRO A 52 -3.41 14.35 -5.61
N MET A 53 -4.15 15.10 -4.79
CA MET A 53 -4.99 14.50 -3.75
C MET A 53 -6.25 13.91 -4.38
N PHE A 54 -6.40 12.59 -4.36
CA PHE A 54 -7.61 11.91 -4.80
C PHE A 54 -8.55 11.71 -3.62
N GLU A 55 -9.83 12.03 -3.80
CA GLU A 55 -10.90 11.73 -2.85
C GLU A 55 -11.41 10.30 -3.11
N VAL A 56 -11.29 9.43 -2.12
CA VAL A 56 -11.80 8.04 -2.16
C VAL A 56 -13.17 7.99 -1.49
N SER A 57 -13.35 8.78 -0.42
CA SER A 57 -14.62 9.02 0.25
C SER A 57 -14.57 10.38 0.96
N PRO A 58 -15.71 10.90 1.49
CA PRO A 58 -15.73 12.21 2.17
C PRO A 58 -14.74 12.36 3.34
N THR A 59 -14.26 11.25 3.90
CA THR A 59 -13.29 11.23 5.01
C THR A 59 -11.97 10.55 4.66
N HIS A 60 -11.82 10.03 3.43
CA HIS A 60 -10.65 9.28 3.00
C HIS A 60 -10.10 9.86 1.70
N PHE A 61 -8.85 10.29 1.76
CA PHE A 61 -8.11 10.83 0.64
C PHE A 61 -6.77 10.13 0.51
N ALA A 62 -6.26 10.01 -0.72
CA ALA A 62 -4.98 9.38 -1.00
C ALA A 62 -4.21 10.17 -2.07
N LYS A 63 -2.89 10.23 -1.93
CA LYS A 63 -1.97 10.79 -2.92
C LYS A 63 -1.21 9.66 -3.59
N THR A 64 -1.73 9.17 -4.70
CA THR A 64 -1.08 8.10 -5.48
C THR A 64 -1.58 8.12 -6.91
N TRP A 65 -0.66 7.97 -7.88
CA TRP A 65 -1.05 7.85 -9.28
C TRP A 65 -1.82 6.56 -9.59
N LEU A 66 -1.82 5.56 -8.70
CA LEU A 66 -2.60 4.33 -8.85
C LEU A 66 -4.13 4.54 -8.84
N LEU A 67 -4.60 5.70 -8.36
CA LEU A 67 -6.02 6.06 -8.41
C LEU A 67 -6.40 6.82 -9.70
N HIS A 68 -5.43 7.10 -10.58
CA HIS A 68 -5.70 7.73 -11.86
C HIS A 68 -6.49 6.77 -12.78
N PRO A 69 -7.44 7.25 -13.61
CA PRO A 69 -8.22 6.41 -14.52
C PRO A 69 -7.36 5.56 -15.49
N ASP A 70 -6.21 6.09 -15.89
CA ASP A 70 -5.27 5.41 -16.80
C ASP A 70 -4.24 4.54 -16.07
N ALA A 71 -4.32 4.44 -14.75
CA ALA A 71 -3.41 3.61 -13.99
C ALA A 71 -3.62 2.12 -14.31
N PRO A 72 -2.53 1.32 -14.35
CA PRO A 72 -2.65 -0.12 -14.49
C PRO A 72 -3.39 -0.71 -13.29
N LYS A 73 -4.20 -1.75 -13.54
CA LYS A 73 -4.82 -2.51 -12.44
C LYS A 73 -3.72 -3.30 -11.73
N VAL A 74 -3.53 -2.98 -10.46
CA VAL A 74 -2.59 -3.69 -9.57
C VAL A 74 -3.37 -4.69 -8.74
N GLU A 75 -2.88 -5.93 -8.66
CA GLU A 75 -3.48 -6.96 -7.83
C GLU A 75 -3.17 -6.73 -6.35
N LEU A 76 -4.10 -7.11 -5.47
CA LEU A 76 -3.89 -7.00 -4.03
C LEU A 76 -2.75 -7.94 -3.62
N PRO A 77 -1.80 -7.49 -2.79
CA PRO A 77 -0.77 -8.37 -2.25
C PRO A 77 -1.39 -9.54 -1.48
N GLU A 78 -0.86 -10.75 -1.67
CA GLU A 78 -1.38 -11.99 -1.08
C GLU A 78 -1.58 -11.88 0.45
N ALA A 79 -0.61 -11.29 1.17
CA ALA A 79 -0.69 -11.09 2.61
C ALA A 79 -1.87 -10.20 3.04
N VAL A 80 -2.31 -9.28 2.18
CA VAL A 80 -3.46 -8.42 2.44
C VAL A 80 -4.76 -9.15 2.09
N ALA A 81 -4.79 -9.86 0.96
CA ALA A 81 -5.94 -10.66 0.54
C ALA A 81 -6.34 -11.69 1.61
N LYS A 82 -5.37 -12.48 2.10
CA LYS A 82 -5.57 -13.47 3.18
C LYS A 82 -6.18 -12.87 4.44
N ARG A 83 -5.78 -11.65 4.81
CA ARG A 83 -6.32 -10.97 6.00
C ARG A 83 -7.76 -10.53 5.81
N ILE A 84 -8.07 -9.97 4.64
CA ILE A 84 -9.44 -9.58 4.31
C ILE A 84 -10.35 -10.81 4.36
N GLU A 85 -9.93 -11.92 3.75
CA GLU A 85 -10.66 -13.19 3.81
C GLU A 85 -10.87 -13.67 5.25
N GLY A 86 -9.83 -13.63 6.08
CA GLY A 86 -9.92 -14.02 7.49
C GLY A 86 -10.87 -13.14 8.32
N TYR A 87 -10.91 -11.83 8.07
CA TYR A 87 -11.86 -10.94 8.75
C TYR A 87 -13.31 -11.19 8.31
N LEU A 88 -13.55 -11.37 7.00
CA LEU A 88 -14.89 -11.66 6.48
C LEU A 88 -15.44 -12.99 7.02
N ALA A 89 -14.61 -14.04 7.08
CA ALA A 89 -15.02 -15.33 7.64
C ALA A 89 -15.40 -15.22 9.13
N LYS A 90 -14.69 -14.40 9.91
CA LYS A 90 -15.01 -14.16 11.34
C LYS A 90 -16.28 -13.34 11.53
N GLU A 91 -16.56 -12.39 10.66
CA GLU A 91 -17.83 -11.65 10.68
C GLU A 91 -19.01 -12.59 10.38
N GLU A 92 -18.87 -13.50 9.42
CA GLU A 92 -19.90 -14.50 9.11
C GLU A 92 -20.16 -15.45 10.30
N GLU A 93 -19.11 -15.91 10.98
CA GLU A 93 -19.25 -16.77 12.18
C GLU A 93 -19.86 -16.05 13.39
N GLN A 94 -19.66 -14.73 13.53
CA GLN A 94 -20.23 -13.93 14.63
C GLN A 94 -21.70 -13.55 14.42
N HIS A 95 -22.22 -13.71 13.21
CA HIS A 95 -23.60 -13.41 12.84
C HIS A 95 -24.49 -14.66 12.66
N VAL A 96 -23.98 -15.85 13.00
CA VAL A 96 -24.72 -17.13 13.08
C VAL A 96 -24.89 -17.55 14.53
#